data_AF-C0QPW7-F1
#
_entry.id   AF-C0QPW7-F1
#
_cell.length_a   1.000
_cell.length_b   1.000
_cell.length_c   1.000
_cell.angle_alpha   90.00
_cell.angle_beta   90.00
_cell.angle_gamma   90.00
#
_symmetry.space_group_name_H-M   'P 1'
#
loop_
_entity.id
_entity.type
_entity.pdbx_description
1 polymer ?
#
loop_
_entity_poly.entity_id
_entity_poly.type
_entity_poly.pdbx_seq_one_letter_code
_entity_poly.pdbx_strand_id
1 'polypeptide(L)'
;MTVRIGEQAPYFEFLDGIKGKSLYDLKQKYHIVIYKAKDDQLEDKEEEFERANIKLIDYVQLLTEDFCEQFGCDPDGDFIVIIDKYGTVQYVSSSVPSFQDIMSIISFSEDEGCCSL
;
A
#
# COMPACT_ATOMS: atom_id res chain seq x y z
N MET A 1 -14.05 -2.29 12.37
CA MET A 1 -12.88 -2.08 13.27
C MET A 1 -11.80 -1.48 12.40
N THR A 2 -11.21 -0.34 12.80
CA THR A 2 -10.20 0.35 12.00
C THR A 2 -8.81 -0.13 12.40
N VAL A 3 -8.04 -0.61 11.42
CA VAL A 3 -6.66 -1.06 11.59
C VAL A 3 -5.76 0.13 11.91
N ARG A 4 -4.74 -0.10 12.73
CA ARG A 4 -3.78 0.93 13.14
C ARG A 4 -2.41 0.70 12.50
N ILE A 5 -1.62 1.77 12.43
CA ILE A 5 -0.19 1.67 12.09
C ILE A 5 0.48 0.72 13.09
N GLY A 6 1.32 -0.19 12.58
CA GLY A 6 1.97 -1.26 13.33
C GLY A 6 1.15 -2.56 13.45
N GLU A 7 -0.12 -2.57 13.05
CA GLU A 7 -0.93 -3.79 13.03
C GLU A 7 -0.79 -4.54 11.70
N GLN A 8 -1.21 -5.81 11.69
CA GLN A 8 -1.28 -6.61 10.47
C GLN A 8 -2.43 -6.11 9.58
N ALA A 9 -2.12 -5.86 8.32
CA ALA A 9 -3.11 -5.56 7.30
C ALA A 9 -4.15 -6.69 7.23
N PRO A 10 -5.46 -6.36 7.19
CA PRO A 10 -6.49 -7.34 6.95
C PRO A 10 -6.35 -7.94 5.55
N TYR A 11 -7.04 -9.06 5.33
CA TYR A 11 -7.08 -9.69 4.02
C TYR A 11 -7.68 -8.74 2.98
N PHE A 12 -7.05 -8.68 1.80
CA PHE A 12 -7.63 -8.06 0.62
C PHE A 12 -7.26 -8.82 -0.66
N GLU A 13 -8.09 -8.65 -1.67
CA GLU A 13 -7.93 -9.15 -3.03
C GLU A 13 -7.95 -8.00 -4.03
N PHE A 14 -7.24 -8.18 -5.14
CA PHE A 14 -7.13 -7.20 -6.20
C PHE A 14 -6.91 -7.88 -7.56
N LEU A 15 -7.17 -7.14 -8.64
CA LEU A 15 -6.89 -7.56 -10.01
C LEU A 15 -5.47 -7.17 -10.42
N ASP A 16 -4.70 -8.16 -10.87
CA ASP A 16 -3.39 -7.96 -11.50
C ASP A 16 -3.48 -8.43 -12.96
N GLY A 17 -3.78 -7.49 -13.85
CA GLY A 17 -4.24 -7.80 -15.21
C GLY A 17 -5.58 -8.53 -15.18
N ILE A 18 -5.61 -9.77 -15.70
CA ILE A 18 -6.83 -10.61 -15.72
C ILE A 18 -6.92 -11.61 -14.56
N LYS A 19 -5.91 -11.66 -13.68
CA LYS A 19 -5.84 -12.63 -12.58
C LYS A 19 -6.13 -11.94 -11.25
N GLY A 20 -6.98 -12.55 -10.43
CA GLY A 20 -7.11 -12.17 -9.03
C GLY A 20 -5.85 -12.58 -8.25
N LYS A 21 -5.36 -11.66 -7.41
CA LYS A 21 -4.29 -11.89 -6.43
C LYS A 21 -4.74 -11.39 -5.07
N SER A 22 -4.07 -11.85 -4.02
CA SER A 22 -4.36 -11.49 -2.64
C SER A 22 -3.14 -10.90 -1.93
N LEU A 23 -3.35 -10.34 -0.74
CA LEU A 23 -2.29 -9.95 0.18
C LEU A 23 -1.25 -11.08 0.38
N TYR A 24 -1.68 -12.34 0.46
CA TYR A 24 -0.77 -13.47 0.70
C TYR A 24 0.15 -13.75 -0.49
N ASP A 25 -0.26 -13.43 -1.71
CA ASP A 25 0.58 -13.58 -2.90
C ASP A 25 1.73 -12.56 -2.93
N LEU A 26 1.51 -11.41 -2.28
CA LEU A 26 2.42 -10.27 -2.19
C LEU A 26 3.34 -10.32 -0.97
N LYS A 27 2.85 -10.83 0.16
CA LYS A 27 3.62 -10.99 1.39
C LYS A 27 4.98 -11.67 1.14
N GLN A 28 5.98 -11.18 1.85
CA GLN A 28 7.39 -11.58 1.80
C GLN A 28 8.11 -11.28 0.48
N LYS A 29 7.43 -10.71 -0.52
CA LYS A 29 8.03 -10.36 -1.82
C LYS A 29 8.08 -8.86 -2.05
N TYR A 30 7.00 -8.15 -1.72
CA TYR A 30 6.86 -6.74 -2.04
C TYR A 30 6.41 -5.94 -0.83
N HIS A 31 6.91 -4.71 -0.69
CA HIS A 31 6.14 -3.67 -0.01
C HIS A 31 4.93 -3.32 -0.87
N ILE A 32 3.83 -2.90 -0.27
CA ILE A 32 2.56 -2.72 -0.96
C ILE A 32 2.12 -1.28 -0.74
N VAL A 33 1.82 -0.59 -1.84
CA VAL A 33 1.25 0.76 -1.84
C VAL A 33 -0.11 0.67 -2.50
N ILE A 34 -1.16 0.90 -1.74
CA ILE A 34 -2.54 0.97 -2.23
C ILE A 34 -2.95 2.43 -2.19
N TYR A 35 -3.42 2.98 -3.30
CA TYR A 35 -3.76 4.40 -3.37
C TYR A 35 -5.04 4.66 -4.17
N LYS A 36 -5.66 5.79 -3.86
CA LYS A 36 -6.67 6.45 -4.69
C LYS A 36 -6.27 7.92 -4.78
N ALA A 37 -6.09 8.41 -6.00
CA ALA A 37 -5.81 9.82 -6.26
C ALA A 37 -6.71 10.31 -7.39
N LYS A 38 -7.19 11.55 -7.30
CA LYS A 38 -7.90 12.20 -8.42
C LYS A 38 -7.02 12.46 -9.64
N ASP A 39 -5.72 12.68 -9.41
CA ASP A 39 -4.71 12.85 -10.45
C ASP A 39 -3.77 11.64 -10.41
N ASP A 40 -3.59 10.98 -11.55
CA ASP A 40 -2.92 9.67 -11.66
C ASP A 40 -1.38 9.74 -11.57
N GLN A 41 -0.87 10.48 -10.59
CA GLN A 41 0.54 10.87 -10.52
C GLN A 41 1.50 9.71 -10.24
N LEU A 42 1.01 8.56 -9.76
CA LEU A 42 1.84 7.42 -9.39
C LEU A 42 1.92 6.34 -10.48
N GLU A 43 0.96 6.28 -11.41
CA GLU A 43 0.94 5.27 -12.48
C GLU A 43 2.19 5.38 -13.38
N ASP A 44 2.59 6.61 -13.73
CA ASP A 44 3.81 6.90 -14.49
C ASP A 44 5.11 6.43 -13.79
N LYS A 45 5.03 6.04 -12.51
CA LYS A 45 6.14 5.57 -11.67
C LYS A 45 6.09 4.08 -11.37
N GLU A 46 5.17 3.33 -11.98
CA GLU A 46 5.00 1.90 -11.70
C GLU A 46 6.31 1.10 -11.91
N GLU A 47 7.04 1.35 -13.00
CA GLU A 47 8.34 0.70 -13.24
C GLU A 47 9.38 1.03 -12.16
N GLU A 48 9.37 2.24 -11.62
CA GLU A 48 10.30 2.66 -10.57
C GLU A 48 9.96 1.98 -9.24
N PHE A 49 8.67 1.87 -8.91
CA PHE A 49 8.19 1.10 -7.76
C PHE A 49 8.54 -0.39 -7.88
N GLU A 50 8.33 -0.99 -9.05
CA GLU A 50 8.64 -2.42 -9.26
C GLU A 50 10.13 -2.70 -9.05
N ARG A 51 11.02 -1.84 -9.58
CA ARG A 51 12.47 -1.94 -9.37
C ARG A 51 12.88 -1.83 -7.90
N ALA A 52 12.08 -1.16 -7.08
CA ALA A 52 12.26 -1.04 -5.64
C ALA A 52 11.61 -2.17 -4.83
N ASN A 53 11.09 -3.22 -5.48
CA ASN A 53 10.28 -4.28 -4.85
C ASN A 53 9.03 -3.73 -4.15
N ILE A 54 8.38 -2.74 -4.76
CA ILE A 54 7.12 -2.18 -4.29
C ILE A 54 6.04 -2.55 -5.31
N LYS A 55 4.95 -3.17 -4.84
CA LYS A 55 3.74 -3.37 -5.64
C LYS A 55 2.82 -2.17 -5.43
N LEU A 56 2.65 -1.40 -6.49
CA LEU A 56 1.65 -0.35 -6.57
C LEU A 56 0.29 -0.97 -6.96
N ILE A 57 -0.77 -0.55 -6.29
CA ILE A 57 -2.15 -1.02 -6.50
C ILE A 57 -3.07 0.20 -6.47
N ASP A 58 -3.76 0.45 -7.58
CA ASP A 58 -4.85 1.43 -7.59
C ASP A 58 -6.07 0.82 -6.88
N TYR A 59 -6.73 1.61 -6.04
CA TYR A 59 -7.96 1.24 -5.37
C TYR A 59 -9.02 0.66 -6.33
N VAL A 60 -9.12 1.13 -7.57
CA VAL A 60 -10.06 0.61 -8.58
C VAL A 60 -9.82 -0.88 -8.89
N GLN A 61 -8.61 -1.38 -8.63
CA GLN A 61 -8.24 -2.78 -8.82
C GLN A 61 -8.65 -3.65 -7.62
N LEU A 62 -9.00 -3.07 -6.47
CA LEU A 62 -9.42 -3.84 -5.30
C LEU A 62 -10.76 -4.54 -5.55
N LEU A 63 -10.82 -5.80 -5.15
CA LEU A 63 -12.03 -6.62 -5.16
C LEU A 63 -12.70 -6.66 -3.79
N THR A 64 -11.97 -6.29 -2.73
CA THR A 64 -12.45 -6.30 -1.35
C THR A 64 -13.26 -5.04 -1.06
N GLU A 65 -14.57 -5.21 -0.85
CA GLU A 65 -15.54 -4.10 -0.70
C GLU A 65 -15.38 -3.31 0.61
N ASP A 66 -14.96 -3.96 1.70
CA ASP A 66 -14.86 -3.35 3.04
C ASP A 66 -13.48 -2.74 3.34
N PHE A 67 -12.59 -2.65 2.34
CA PHE A 67 -11.22 -2.15 2.52
C PHE A 67 -11.18 -0.75 3.17
N CYS A 68 -11.95 0.21 2.66
CA CYS A 68 -11.95 1.56 3.22
C CYS A 68 -12.46 1.60 4.66
N GLU A 69 -13.46 0.78 5.02
CA GLU A 69 -13.94 0.67 6.40
C GLU A 69 -12.85 0.12 7.33
N GLN A 70 -12.13 -0.91 6.86
CA GLN A 70 -11.05 -1.55 7.61
C GLN A 70 -9.87 -0.60 7.86
N PHE A 71 -9.50 0.26 6.90
CA PHE A 71 -8.38 1.17 7.02
C PHE A 71 -8.77 2.59 7.47
N GLY A 72 -10.07 2.88 7.58
CA GLY A 72 -10.57 4.21 7.96
C GLY A 72 -10.37 5.25 6.85
N CYS A 73 -10.41 4.82 5.59
CA CYS A 73 -10.29 5.66 4.41
C CYS A 73 -11.67 6.09 3.90
N ASP A 74 -11.71 7.17 3.13
CA ASP A 74 -12.92 7.61 2.42
C ASP A 74 -12.87 7.07 0.98
N PRO A 75 -13.80 6.19 0.56
CA PRO A 75 -13.81 5.64 -0.80
C PRO A 75 -14.08 6.70 -1.89
N ASP A 76 -14.65 7.86 -1.53
CA ASP A 76 -14.90 8.98 -2.44
C ASP A 76 -13.77 10.03 -2.40
N GLY A 77 -12.82 9.88 -1.48
CA GLY A 77 -11.68 10.76 -1.26
C GLY A 77 -10.37 10.22 -1.82
N ASP A 78 -9.32 11.02 -1.68
CA ASP A 78 -7.95 10.57 -1.91
C ASP A 78 -7.44 9.84 -0.67
N PHE A 79 -6.67 8.78 -0.87
CA PHE A 79 -5.98 8.11 0.21
C PHE A 79 -4.78 7.31 -0.27
N ILE A 80 -3.91 6.97 0.68
CA ILE A 80 -2.84 6.01 0.49
C ILE A 80 -2.70 5.13 1.73
N VAL A 81 -2.40 3.86 1.50
CA VAL A 81 -2.05 2.87 2.50
C VAL A 81 -0.72 2.25 2.08
N ILE A 82 0.26 2.28 2.97
CA ILE A 82 1.57 1.62 2.77
C ILE A 82 1.67 0.47 3.76
N ILE A 83 1.94 -0.71 3.23
CA ILE A 83 2.07 -1.96 3.97
C ILE A 83 3.46 -2.52 3.65
N ASP A 84 4.21 -2.90 4.68
CA ASP A 84 5.51 -3.51 4.44
C ASP A 84 5.38 -4.93 3.85
N LYS A 85 6.53 -5.49 3.43
CA LYS A 85 6.60 -6.88 2.93
C LYS A 85 6.16 -7.94 3.92
N TYR A 86 6.07 -7.65 5.22
CA TYR A 86 5.56 -8.59 6.23
C TYR A 86 4.05 -8.47 6.43
N GLY A 87 3.41 -7.50 5.76
CA GLY A 87 1.99 -7.16 5.88
C GLY A 87 1.66 -6.29 7.06
N THR A 88 2.63 -5.57 7.63
CA THR A 88 2.38 -4.60 8.69
C THR A 88 2.04 -3.25 8.06
N VAL A 89 1.00 -2.60 8.56
CA VAL A 89 0.59 -1.28 8.09
C VAL A 89 1.60 -0.25 8.60
N GLN A 90 2.29 0.43 7.68
CA GLN A 90 3.32 1.42 7.98
C GLN A 90 2.77 2.85 7.90
N TYR A 91 1.80 3.09 7.02
CA TYR A 91 1.27 4.43 6.78
C TYR A 91 -0.16 4.38 6.27
N VAL A 92 -0.99 5.32 6.73
CA VAL A 92 -2.35 5.58 6.23
C VAL A 92 -2.56 7.09 6.20
N SER A 93 -3.04 7.63 5.09
CA SER A 93 -3.29 9.06 4.93
C SER A 93 -4.44 9.32 3.98
N SER A 94 -5.17 10.43 4.21
CA SER A 94 -6.21 10.97 3.32
C SER A 94 -5.67 11.92 2.25
N SER A 95 -4.34 11.87 2.01
CA SER A 95 -3.66 12.61 0.95
C SER A 95 -2.54 11.72 0.41
N VAL A 96 -2.35 11.75 -0.91
CA VAL A 96 -1.33 10.95 -1.60
C VAL A 96 -0.02 11.76 -1.65
N PRO A 97 1.06 11.32 -0.97
CA PRO A 97 2.36 11.99 -1.00
C PRO A 97 3.04 11.87 -2.36
N SER A 98 4.10 12.65 -2.56
CA SER A 98 4.94 12.48 -3.75
C SER A 98 5.65 11.13 -3.76
N PHE A 99 6.06 10.67 -4.94
CA PHE A 99 6.90 9.47 -5.08
C PHE A 99 8.10 9.47 -4.13
N GLN A 100 8.81 10.61 -4.01
CA GLN A 100 9.99 10.74 -3.15
C GLN A 100 9.65 10.56 -1.67
N ASP A 101 8.49 11.06 -1.24
CA ASP A 101 8.03 10.90 0.14
C ASP A 101 7.63 9.45 0.42
N ILE A 102 6.94 8.78 -0.51
CA ILE A 102 6.58 7.36 -0.39
C ILE A 102 7.83 6.49 -0.25
N MET A 103 8.83 6.71 -1.10
CA MET A 103 10.11 6.00 -1.02
C MET A 103 10.82 6.24 0.31
N SER A 104 10.76 7.48 0.83
CA SER A 104 11.35 7.83 2.12
C SER A 104 10.66 7.12 3.29
N ILE A 105 9.33 7.02 3.26
CA ILE A 105 8.54 6.28 4.27
C ILE A 105 8.95 4.80 4.27
N ILE A 106 9.03 4.18 3.10
CA ILE A 106 9.39 2.76 2.97
C ILE A 106 10.83 2.50 3.43
N SER A 107 11.79 3.35 3.03
CA SER A 107 13.19 3.24 3.48
C SER A 107 13.30 3.32 5.00
N PHE A 108 12.57 4.26 5.62
CA PHE A 108 12.58 4.43 7.06
C PHE A 108 12.06 3.18 7.80
N SER A 109 10.98 2.56 7.30
CA SER A 109 10.46 1.30 7.83
C SER A 109 11.45 0.13 7.72
N GLU A 110 12.33 0.13 6.72
CA GLU A 110 13.39 -0.88 6.60
C GLU A 110 14.57 -0.61 7.55
N ASP A 111 14.93 0.67 7.74
CA ASP A 111 16.09 1.08 8.54
C ASP A 111 15.82 1.04 10.06
N GLU A 112 14.61 1.38 10.54
CA GLU A 112 14.28 1.25 11.97
C GLU A 112 14.26 -0.22 12.44
N GLY A 113 14.04 -1.17 11.52
CA GLY A 113 14.26 -2.59 11.77
C GLY A 113 15.72 -2.97 11.99
N CYS A 114 16.67 -2.13 11.59
CA CYS A 114 18.12 -2.38 11.68
C CYS A 114 18.75 -1.85 12.98
N CYS A 115 18.17 -0.84 13.64
CA CYS A 115 18.68 -0.31 14.91
C CYS A 115 18.22 -1.09 16.17
N SER A 116 17.63 -2.28 15.99
CA SER A 116 17.14 -3.14 17.08
C SER A 116 17.97 -4.42 17.29
N LEU A 117 19.25 -4.46 16.86
CA LEU A 117 20.20 -5.56 17.11
C LEU A 117 21.35 -5.16 18.03
#